data_AF-T0ZG56-F1
#
_entry.id   AF-T0ZG56-F1
#
_cell.length_a   1.000
_cell.length_b   1.000
_cell.length_c   1.000
_cell.angle_alpha   90.00
_cell.angle_beta   90.00
_cell.angle_gamma   90.00
#
_symmetry.space_group_name_H-M   'P 1'
#
loop_
_entity.id
_entity.type
_entity.pdbx_description
1 polymer ?
#
loop_
_entity_poly.entity_id
_entity_poly.type
_entity_poly.pdbx_seq_one_letter_code
_entity_poly.pdbx_strand_id
1 'polypeptide(L)'
;MFFADLALRRVGSGILPRYDLVVLDEAHTIEAVAADHLGLKVSESQVEYLLGNLLSARQDRGFLMSIDDKLALPAKISVDAARAEAGKFFEGLAHWKKEKAPSNGRIRDKGIVDNYLSAALDSLEKSLRVILHELTRQG
;
A
#
# COMPACT_ATOMS: atom_id res chain seq x y z
N MET A 1 18.98 5.31 14.76
CA MET A 1 18.66 6.08 15.99
C MET A 1 18.04 7.45 15.69
N PHE A 2 18.68 8.33 14.92
CA PHE A 2 18.13 9.66 14.59
C PHE A 2 16.76 9.64 13.89
N PHE A 3 16.57 8.83 12.85
CA PHE A 3 15.29 8.77 12.11
C PHE A 3 14.15 8.14 12.92
N ALA A 4 14.46 7.23 13.85
CA ALA A 4 13.48 6.70 14.80
C ALA A 4 13.05 7.78 15.81
N ASP A 5 14.00 8.59 16.30
CA ASP A 5 13.69 9.76 17.12
C ASP A 5 12.84 10.78 16.36
N LEU A 6 13.13 11.04 15.07
CA LEU A 6 12.31 11.91 14.23
C LEU A 6 10.88 11.37 14.00
N ALA A 7 10.73 10.05 13.81
CA ALA A 7 9.42 9.39 13.70
C ALA A 7 8.62 9.53 15.01
N LEU A 8 9.27 9.34 16.17
CA LEU A 8 8.65 9.53 17.48
C LEU A 8 8.26 10.99 17.73
N ARG A 9 9.08 11.95 17.26
CA ARG A 9 8.77 13.39 17.42
C ARG A 9 7.53 13.81 16.66
N ARG A 10 7.22 13.17 15.53
CA ARG A 10 5.95 13.38 14.81
C ARG A 10 4.72 13.00 15.64
N VAL A 11 4.86 12.08 16.58
CA VAL A 11 3.79 11.66 17.50
C VAL A 11 3.95 12.26 18.91
N GLY A 12 4.80 13.29 19.06
CA GLY A 12 4.96 14.07 20.29
C GLY A 12 5.93 13.48 21.33
N SER A 13 6.72 12.47 20.97
CA SER A 13 7.70 11.82 21.86
C SER A 13 9.12 11.88 21.31
N GLY A 14 10.15 11.76 22.13
CA GLY A 14 11.54 11.81 21.66
C GLY A 14 12.47 11.08 22.62
N ILE A 15 13.46 10.39 22.07
CA ILE A 15 14.47 9.64 22.82
C ILE A 15 15.75 10.48 22.93
N LEU A 16 16.02 11.32 21.94
CA LEU A 16 17.16 12.24 21.95
C LEU A 16 16.78 13.59 22.61
N PRO A 17 17.75 14.28 23.25
CA PRO A 17 17.56 15.66 23.71
C PRO A 17 17.17 16.61 22.56
N ARG A 18 16.69 17.82 22.89
CA ARG A 18 16.48 18.86 21.86
C ARG A 18 17.82 19.26 21.23
N TYR A 19 17.85 19.36 19.90
CA TYR A 19 19.02 19.73 19.12
C TYR A 19 18.61 20.79 18.09
N ASP A 20 19.48 21.79 17.89
CA ASP A 20 19.31 22.82 16.86
C ASP A 20 20.11 22.50 15.59
N LEU A 21 21.11 21.63 15.69
CA LEU A 21 21.97 21.18 14.59
C LEU A 21 22.39 19.73 14.80
N VAL A 22 22.44 18.94 13.72
CA VAL A 22 22.84 17.53 13.72
C VAL A 22 23.89 17.32 12.64
N VAL A 23 25.03 16.75 13.02
CA VAL A 23 26.10 16.34 12.10
C VAL A 23 26.04 14.81 11.95
N LEU A 24 25.92 14.33 10.73
CA LEU A 24 25.78 12.90 10.42
C LEU A 24 27.05 12.41 9.75
N ASP A 25 27.81 11.58 10.46
CA ASP A 25 29.11 11.07 10.00
C ASP A 25 28.97 9.97 8.92
N GLU A 26 27.78 9.39 8.76
CA GLU A 26 27.49 8.30 7.82
C GLU A 26 26.41 8.69 6.81
N ALA A 27 26.51 9.92 6.28
CA ALA A 27 25.44 10.53 5.46
C ALA A 27 25.05 9.71 4.21
N HIS A 28 25.95 8.85 3.73
CA HIS A 28 25.69 7.98 2.58
C HIS A 28 24.67 6.86 2.88
N THR A 29 24.39 6.57 4.17
CA THR A 29 23.38 5.58 4.60
C THR A 29 22.03 6.20 4.96
N ILE A 30 21.95 7.53 5.04
CA ILE A 30 20.76 8.29 5.46
C ILE A 30 19.51 7.87 4.69
N GLU A 31 19.61 7.75 3.37
CA GLU A 31 18.47 7.40 2.52
C GLU A 31 17.92 6.01 2.84
N ALA A 32 18.81 5.03 3.10
CA ALA A 32 18.41 3.68 3.46
C ALA A 32 17.75 3.64 4.85
N VAL A 33 18.34 4.33 5.84
CA VAL A 33 17.82 4.37 7.22
C VAL A 33 16.51 5.18 7.31
N ALA A 34 16.36 6.23 6.51
CA ALA A 34 15.12 6.99 6.39
C ALA A 34 14.04 6.18 5.68
N ALA A 35 14.34 5.43 4.61
CA ALA A 35 13.38 4.52 3.99
C ALA A 35 12.91 3.43 4.97
N ASP A 36 13.80 2.90 5.81
CA ASP A 36 13.44 1.86 6.78
C ASP A 36 12.54 2.34 7.92
N HIS A 37 12.71 3.58 8.40
CA HIS A 37 11.96 4.13 9.53
C HIS A 37 10.85 5.13 9.17
N LEU A 38 10.91 5.75 7.98
CA LEU A 38 9.99 6.79 7.52
C LEU A 38 9.41 6.50 6.12
N GLY A 39 9.89 5.46 5.43
CA GLY A 39 9.40 5.07 4.12
C GLY A 39 8.07 4.32 4.21
N LEU A 40 7.20 4.57 3.22
CA LEU A 40 5.98 3.78 3.04
C LEU A 40 6.38 2.38 2.55
N LYS A 41 5.96 1.35 3.27
CA LYS A 41 6.12 -0.05 2.88
C LYS A 41 4.80 -0.55 2.32
N VAL A 42 4.82 -1.02 1.08
CA VAL A 42 3.68 -1.64 0.40
C VAL A 42 4.12 -3.03 -0.06
N SER A 43 3.33 -4.05 0.27
CA SER A 43 3.57 -5.45 -0.13
C SER A 43 2.33 -6.09 -0.73
N GLU A 44 2.54 -7.13 -1.52
CA GLU A 44 1.46 -7.95 -2.08
C GLU A 44 0.53 -8.49 -1.00
N SER A 45 1.09 -8.99 0.11
CA SER A 45 0.31 -9.52 1.22
C SER A 45 -0.53 -8.45 1.92
N GLN A 46 -0.06 -7.19 2.01
CA GLN A 46 -0.87 -6.10 2.55
C GLN A 46 -2.05 -5.78 1.65
N VAL A 47 -1.84 -5.78 0.32
CA VAL A 47 -2.92 -5.57 -0.65
C VAL A 47 -3.93 -6.72 -0.56
N GLU A 48 -3.48 -7.97 -0.59
CA GLU A 48 -4.39 -9.13 -0.49
C GLU A 48 -5.15 -9.16 0.83
N TYR A 49 -4.51 -8.79 1.95
CA TYR A 49 -5.21 -8.70 3.24
C TYR A 49 -6.37 -7.69 3.19
N LEU A 50 -6.14 -6.50 2.63
CA LEU A 50 -7.18 -5.47 2.49
C LEU A 50 -8.31 -5.93 1.55
N LEU A 51 -7.96 -6.51 0.40
CA LEU A 51 -8.95 -7.04 -0.54
C LEU A 51 -9.73 -8.21 0.05
N GLY A 52 -9.06 -9.10 0.79
CA GLY A 52 -9.68 -10.25 1.48
C GLY A 52 -10.67 -9.86 2.57
N ASN A 53 -10.44 -8.72 3.25
CA ASN A 53 -11.41 -8.16 4.21
C ASN A 53 -12.68 -7.65 3.51
N LEU A 54 -12.58 -7.16 2.28
CA LEU A 54 -13.72 -6.75 1.47
C LEU A 54 -14.45 -7.96 0.88
N LEU A 55 -13.71 -8.88 0.26
CA LEU A 55 -14.21 -10.10 -0.35
C LEU A 55 -13.12 -11.17 -0.37
N SER A 56 -13.39 -12.32 0.25
CA SER A 56 -12.48 -13.46 0.25
C SER A 56 -12.21 -13.97 -1.18
N ALA A 57 -11.07 -14.63 -1.41
CA ALA A 57 -10.77 -15.24 -2.70
C ALA A 57 -11.78 -16.33 -3.12
N ARG A 58 -12.48 -16.95 -2.14
CA ARG A 58 -13.58 -17.90 -2.37
C ARG A 58 -14.94 -17.22 -2.56
N GLN A 59 -14.99 -15.89 -2.42
CA GLN A 59 -16.20 -15.05 -2.51
C GLN A 59 -17.33 -15.50 -1.58
N ASP A 60 -16.97 -16.07 -0.43
CA ASP A 60 -17.89 -16.62 0.57
C ASP A 60 -17.97 -15.78 1.85
N ARG A 61 -17.03 -14.83 2.03
CA ARG A 61 -16.87 -14.01 3.24
C ARG A 61 -16.34 -12.62 2.88
N GLY A 62 -16.45 -11.69 3.83
CA GLY A 62 -15.96 -10.32 3.70
C GLY A 62 -17.07 -9.29 3.84
N PHE A 63 -16.71 -8.02 3.99
CA PHE A 63 -17.66 -6.91 4.15
C PHE A 63 -18.72 -6.87 3.04
N LEU A 64 -18.32 -7.09 1.78
CA LEU A 64 -19.23 -7.03 0.63
C LEU A 64 -20.28 -8.15 0.61
N MET A 65 -20.11 -9.20 1.42
CA MET A 65 -21.12 -10.26 1.59
C MET A 65 -22.26 -9.85 2.53
N SER A 66 -22.08 -8.79 3.32
CA SER A 66 -23.11 -8.24 4.21
C SER A 66 -23.97 -7.15 3.55
N ILE A 67 -23.62 -6.75 2.32
CA ILE A 67 -24.29 -5.70 1.56
C ILE A 67 -25.24 -6.34 0.55
N ASP A 68 -26.35 -5.65 0.22
CA ASP A 68 -27.25 -6.08 -0.85
C ASP A 68 -26.47 -6.39 -2.14
N ASP A 69 -26.77 -7.53 -2.76
CA ASP A 69 -25.95 -8.08 -3.83
C ASP A 69 -25.91 -7.18 -5.06
N LYS A 70 -27.00 -6.46 -5.38
CA LYS A 70 -27.05 -5.54 -6.51
C LYS A 70 -26.18 -4.31 -6.25
N LEU A 71 -26.21 -3.81 -5.03
CA LEU A 71 -25.38 -2.68 -4.60
C LEU A 71 -23.89 -3.07 -4.50
N ALA A 72 -23.59 -4.29 -4.05
CA ALA A 72 -22.25 -4.78 -3.86
C ALA A 72 -21.55 -5.23 -5.15
N LEU A 73 -22.30 -5.63 -6.19
CA LEU A 73 -21.77 -6.22 -7.42
C LEU A 73 -20.63 -5.42 -8.07
N PRO A 74 -20.73 -4.09 -8.27
CA PRO A 74 -19.63 -3.31 -8.86
C PRO A 74 -18.35 -3.34 -8.01
N ALA A 75 -18.49 -3.34 -6.68
CA ALA A 75 -17.36 -3.43 -5.76
C ALA A 75 -16.73 -4.84 -5.78
N LYS A 76 -17.55 -5.90 -5.84
CA LYS A 76 -17.04 -7.29 -5.95
C LYS A 76 -16.19 -7.47 -7.21
N ILE A 77 -16.69 -7.00 -8.37
CA ILE A 77 -15.95 -7.01 -9.64
C ILE A 77 -14.64 -6.22 -9.52
N SER A 78 -14.69 -5.04 -8.89
CA SER A 78 -13.51 -4.20 -8.70
C SER A 78 -12.47 -4.83 -7.77
N VAL A 79 -12.88 -5.59 -6.74
CA VAL A 79 -11.97 -6.36 -5.88
C VAL A 79 -11.23 -7.42 -6.68
N ASP A 80 -11.94 -8.19 -7.52
CA ASP A 80 -11.31 -9.22 -8.34
C ASP A 80 -10.34 -8.63 -9.36
N ALA A 81 -10.72 -7.52 -10.00
CA ALA A 81 -9.83 -6.79 -10.90
C ALA A 81 -8.58 -6.28 -10.17
N ALA A 82 -8.74 -5.65 -9.00
CA ALA A 82 -7.61 -5.18 -8.19
C ALA A 82 -6.69 -6.32 -7.75
N ARG A 83 -7.24 -7.49 -7.40
CA ARG A 83 -6.46 -8.67 -7.04
C ARG A 83 -5.63 -9.18 -8.22
N ALA A 84 -6.24 -9.28 -9.41
CA ALA A 84 -5.55 -9.70 -10.62
C ALA A 84 -4.41 -8.73 -11.01
N GLU A 85 -4.68 -7.42 -10.98
CA GLU A 85 -3.66 -6.42 -11.29
C GLU A 85 -2.57 -6.32 -10.21
N ALA A 86 -2.89 -6.60 -8.94
CA ALA A 86 -1.90 -6.70 -7.88
C ALA A 86 -0.91 -7.84 -8.16
N GLY A 87 -1.41 -9.03 -8.50
CA GLY A 87 -0.57 -10.17 -8.85
C GLY A 87 0.39 -9.85 -9.99
N LYS A 88 -0.12 -9.28 -11.10
CA LYS A 88 0.71 -8.88 -12.24
C LYS A 88 1.76 -7.84 -11.87
N PHE A 89 1.39 -6.84 -11.06
CA PHE A 89 2.30 -5.79 -10.63
C PHE A 89 3.46 -6.36 -9.80
N PHE A 90 3.17 -7.18 -8.78
CA PHE A 90 4.21 -7.76 -7.92
C PHE A 90 5.02 -8.85 -8.61
N GLU A 91 4.42 -9.65 -9.50
CA GLU A 91 5.15 -10.57 -10.37
C GLU A 91 6.11 -9.81 -11.29
N GLY A 92 5.65 -8.71 -11.89
CA GLY A 92 6.50 -7.81 -12.69
C GLY A 92 7.68 -7.26 -11.88
N LEU A 93 7.45 -6.86 -10.62
CA LEU A 93 8.51 -6.38 -9.73
C LEU A 93 9.49 -7.50 -9.37
N ALA A 94 9.01 -8.71 -9.12
CA ALA A 94 9.84 -9.87 -8.84
C ALA A 94 10.71 -10.24 -10.04
N HIS A 95 10.13 -10.21 -11.25
CA HIS A 95 10.86 -10.44 -12.50
C HIS A 95 11.91 -9.35 -12.75
N TRP A 96 11.54 -8.07 -12.61
CA TRP A 96 12.48 -6.96 -12.73
C TRP A 96 13.63 -7.08 -11.73
N LYS A 97 13.33 -7.46 -10.48
CA LYS A 97 14.35 -7.65 -9.44
C LYS A 97 15.35 -8.73 -9.81
N LYS A 98 14.88 -9.82 -10.43
CA LYS A 98 15.73 -10.95 -10.84
C LYS A 98 16.62 -10.60 -12.03
N GLU A 99 16.08 -9.90 -13.03
CA GLU A 99 16.74 -9.72 -14.33
C GLU A 99 17.54 -8.42 -14.45
N LYS A 100 17.13 -7.35 -13.76
CA LYS A 100 17.62 -6.00 -14.03
C LYS A 100 18.07 -5.22 -12.79
N ALA A 101 17.62 -5.60 -11.60
CA ALA A 101 17.90 -4.81 -10.41
C ALA A 101 19.35 -4.93 -9.94
N PRO A 102 19.93 -3.86 -9.38
CA PRO A 102 21.16 -3.95 -8.62
C PRO A 102 20.99 -4.89 -7.42
N SER A 103 22.10 -5.40 -6.87
CA SER A 103 22.10 -6.33 -5.72
C SER A 103 21.32 -5.83 -4.50
N ASN A 104 21.22 -4.51 -4.33
CA ASN A 104 20.46 -3.86 -3.25
C ASN A 104 18.98 -3.58 -3.58
N GLY A 105 18.50 -3.96 -4.77
CA GLY A 105 17.09 -3.82 -5.19
C GLY A 105 16.60 -2.39 -5.41
N ARG A 106 17.49 -1.39 -5.43
CA ARG A 106 17.11 0.01 -5.62
C ARG A 106 16.58 0.28 -7.03
N ILE A 107 15.43 0.94 -7.09
CA ILE A 107 14.78 1.38 -8.33
C ILE A 107 15.22 2.83 -8.60
N ARG A 108 15.76 3.11 -9.79
CA ARG A 108 16.21 4.46 -10.20
C ARG A 108 15.38 5.04 -11.34
N ASP A 109 14.85 4.17 -12.19
CA ASP A 109 14.07 4.55 -13.37
C ASP A 109 12.57 4.44 -13.08
N LYS A 110 11.79 5.31 -13.73
CA LYS A 110 10.33 5.22 -13.72
C LYS A 110 9.87 4.13 -14.70
N GLY A 111 8.68 3.58 -14.46
CA GLY A 111 8.05 2.64 -15.41
C GLY A 111 8.79 1.30 -15.53
N ILE A 112 9.46 0.84 -14.47
CA ILE A 112 10.10 -0.48 -14.46
C ILE A 112 9.10 -1.64 -14.60
N VAL A 113 7.84 -1.39 -14.26
CA VAL A 113 6.68 -2.27 -14.41
C VAL A 113 5.47 -1.40 -14.74
N ASP A 114 4.52 -1.94 -15.48
CA ASP A 114 3.24 -1.27 -15.70
C ASP A 114 2.42 -1.24 -14.41
N ASN A 115 1.88 -0.08 -14.06
CA ASN A 115 1.11 0.13 -12.84
C ASN A 115 -0.39 0.25 -13.14
N TYR A 116 -1.01 -0.88 -13.49
CA TYR A 116 -2.47 -0.96 -13.62
C TYR A 116 -3.19 -1.13 -12.27
N LEU A 117 -2.47 -1.55 -11.23
CA LEU A 117 -2.99 -1.70 -9.88
C LEU A 117 -3.60 -0.41 -9.34
N SER A 118 -2.97 0.74 -9.58
CA SER A 118 -3.49 2.03 -9.10
C SER A 118 -4.88 2.35 -9.67
N ALA A 119 -5.06 2.17 -10.98
CA ALA A 119 -6.36 2.40 -11.63
C ALA A 119 -7.44 1.40 -11.17
N ALA A 120 -7.05 0.16 -10.88
CA ALA A 120 -7.95 -0.86 -10.34
C ALA A 120 -8.40 -0.50 -8.91
N LEU A 121 -7.48 -0.04 -8.05
CA LEU A 121 -7.79 0.44 -6.71
C LEU A 121 -8.65 1.71 -6.73
N ASP A 122 -8.43 2.64 -7.65
CA ASP A 122 -9.30 3.83 -7.82
C ASP A 122 -10.73 3.43 -8.22
N SER A 123 -10.87 2.41 -9.06
CA SER A 123 -12.19 1.90 -9.47
C SER A 123 -12.91 1.21 -8.30
N LEU A 124 -12.16 0.48 -7.47
CA LEU A 124 -12.67 -0.11 -6.24
C LEU A 124 -13.10 0.98 -5.25
N GLU A 125 -12.29 2.01 -5.04
CA GLU A 125 -12.60 3.14 -4.15
C GLU A 125 -13.90 3.85 -4.57
N LYS A 126 -14.06 4.15 -5.86
CA LYS A 126 -15.31 4.72 -6.40
C LYS A 126 -16.52 3.82 -6.13
N SER A 127 -16.39 2.51 -6.31
CA SER A 127 -17.48 1.56 -6.07
C SER A 127 -17.85 1.47 -4.58
N LEU A 128 -16.86 1.48 -3.69
CA LEU A 128 -17.09 1.50 -2.24
C LEU A 128 -17.73 2.81 -1.77
N ARG A 129 -17.41 3.95 -2.38
CA ARG A 129 -18.07 5.24 -2.08
C ARG A 129 -19.55 5.23 -2.38
N VAL A 130 -19.99 4.54 -3.43
CA VAL A 130 -21.42 4.36 -3.73
C VAL A 130 -22.11 3.60 -2.60
N ILE A 131 -21.50 2.50 -2.14
CA ILE A 131 -22.02 1.71 -1.01
C ILE A 131 -22.10 2.58 0.26
N LEU A 132 -21.03 3.31 0.57
CA LEU A 132 -20.97 4.20 1.74
C LEU A 132 -22.10 5.23 1.69
N HIS A 133 -22.31 5.88 0.55
CA HIS A 133 -23.36 6.87 0.36
C HIS A 133 -24.75 6.28 0.62
N GLU A 134 -25.05 5.10 0.07
CA GLU A 134 -26.33 4.43 0.28
C GLU A 134 -26.55 4.00 1.73
N LEU A 135 -25.51 3.50 2.40
CA LEU A 135 -25.60 3.15 3.83
C LEU A 135 -25.86 4.38 4.71
N THR A 136 -25.23 5.53 4.40
CA THR A 136 -25.45 6.77 5.15
C THR A 136 -26.82 7.41 4.93
N ARG A 137 -27.56 7.03 3.88
CA ARG A 137 -28.94 7.50 3.65
C ARG A 137 -29.99 6.69 4.41
N GLN A 138 -29.63 5.52 4.91
CA GLN A 138 -30.54 4.59 5.61
C GLN A 138 -30.48 4.72 7.14
N GLY A 139 -29.48 5.44 7.68
CA GLY A 139 -29.34 5.75 9.11
C GLY A 139 -29.72 7.19 9.41
#